data_AF-A0A6B2G5M1-F1
#
_entry.id   AF-A0A6B2G5M1-F1
#
_cell.length_a   1.000
_cell.length_b   1.000
_cell.length_c   1.000
_cell.angle_alpha   90.00
_cell.angle_beta   90.00
_cell.angle_gamma   90.00
#
_symmetry.space_group_name_H-M   'P 1'
#
loop_
_entity.id
_entity.type
_entity.pdbx_description
1 polymer ?
#
loop_
_entity_poly.entity_id
_entity_poly.type
_entity_poly.pdbx_seq_one_letter_code
_entity_poly.pdbx_strand_id
1 'polypeptide(L)'
;YNSQNMMTYVSNGPNLHPGASHVEFGRSKAILNATNSQRNYAICKRILSQDSVENTKIRRHLLNGDVVLMNRQPTLHRPSIMGHRVRILPKGRTIRLHYANCKSYNADFDGDEMNAHFPQNEIGRSEGYNISSCVNHFLSPKDGKPLTGLIQDYMVSGFMMTVRDRFITKQQYQKIIYSSLVETDHLVLCLPPAIQKPELLWTGKQIISTLLINCTPHLKDFLNMQGKCKVVEKLWSNCTPCADVHLSEDNILIRNGELLMGVFDKNQFGASPYGLIHIFYEIYGGHCANKLLSVLGRACIALLQYTGFSMGVHDVVCRPESNVTRENLILESRNSDNKLLQVVFGAENDTD
;
A
#
# COMPACT_ATOMS: atom_id res chain seq x y z
N TYR A 1 -2.57 -36.02 -2.01
CA TYR A 1 -3.30 -34.75 -2.20
C TYR A 1 -2.66 -33.81 -3.23
N ASN A 2 -1.33 -33.83 -3.42
CA ASN A 2 -0.61 -32.91 -4.32
C ASN A 2 0.01 -33.59 -5.56
N SER A 3 -0.22 -34.89 -5.76
CA SER A 3 0.43 -35.70 -6.79
C SER A 3 0.25 -35.13 -8.19
N GLN A 4 -0.98 -34.74 -8.57
CA GLN A 4 -1.27 -34.20 -9.90
C GLN A 4 -0.45 -32.94 -10.22
N ASN A 5 -0.43 -31.96 -9.31
CA ASN A 5 0.36 -30.73 -9.48
C ASN A 5 1.86 -31.03 -9.56
N MET A 6 2.34 -31.93 -8.70
CA MET A 6 3.76 -32.30 -8.71
C MET A 6 4.19 -32.99 -10.00
N MET A 7 3.31 -33.81 -10.60
CA MET A 7 3.57 -34.42 -11.91
C MET A 7 3.64 -33.39 -13.01
N THR A 8 2.76 -32.39 -12.99
CA THR A 8 2.83 -31.28 -13.93
C THR A 8 4.18 -30.56 -13.81
N TYR A 9 4.65 -30.30 -12.58
CA TYR A 9 5.93 -29.63 -12.35
C TYR A 9 7.14 -30.45 -12.82
N VAL A 10 7.13 -31.76 -12.56
CA VAL A 10 8.20 -32.66 -13.03
C VAL A 10 8.20 -32.75 -14.55
N SER A 11 7.03 -32.85 -15.17
CA SER A 11 6.89 -32.87 -16.63
C SER A 11 7.41 -31.58 -17.28
N ASN A 12 7.10 -30.43 -16.67
CA ASN A 12 7.55 -29.11 -17.14
C ASN A 12 9.08 -28.93 -17.03
N GLY A 13 9.72 -29.58 -16.06
CA GLY A 13 11.17 -29.49 -15.85
C GLY A 13 11.62 -28.12 -15.33
N PRO A 14 12.93 -27.82 -15.43
CA PRO A 14 13.54 -26.65 -14.75
C PRO A 14 13.34 -25.30 -15.46
N ASN A 15 13.05 -25.28 -16.76
CA ASN A 15 13.01 -24.03 -17.53
C ASN A 15 11.61 -23.44 -17.68
N LEU A 16 10.56 -24.24 -17.49
CA LEU A 16 9.17 -23.79 -17.61
C LEU A 16 8.56 -23.59 -16.22
N HIS A 17 8.10 -22.37 -15.92
CA HIS A 17 7.39 -22.08 -14.68
C HIS A 17 5.86 -22.26 -14.86
N PRO A 18 5.15 -22.92 -13.93
CA PRO A 18 5.64 -23.61 -12.73
C PRO A 18 6.24 -24.99 -13.06
N GLY A 19 7.41 -25.28 -12.51
CA GLY A 19 8.22 -26.47 -12.84
C GLY A 19 8.97 -27.03 -11.64
N ALA A 20 9.95 -27.89 -11.90
CA ALA A 20 10.80 -28.49 -10.87
C ALA A 20 12.22 -28.72 -11.39
N SER A 21 13.20 -28.67 -10.48
CA SER A 21 14.62 -28.85 -10.82
C SER A 21 15.07 -30.31 -10.73
N HIS A 22 14.73 -30.99 -9.64
CA HIS A 22 15.12 -32.37 -9.42
C HIS A 22 14.18 -33.12 -8.48
N VAL A 23 14.24 -34.45 -8.54
CA VAL A 23 13.49 -35.37 -7.68
C VAL A 23 14.48 -36.16 -6.83
N GLU A 24 14.21 -36.26 -5.53
CA GLU A 24 14.99 -37.05 -4.57
C GLU A 24 14.18 -38.29 -4.20
N PHE A 25 14.74 -39.48 -4.43
CA PHE A 25 14.21 -40.76 -3.99
C PHE A 25 15.08 -41.26 -2.83
N GLY A 26 14.72 -40.88 -1.60
CA GLY A 26 15.54 -41.14 -0.41
C GLY A 26 16.95 -40.58 -0.54
N ARG A 27 17.94 -41.44 -0.76
CA ARG A 27 19.36 -41.05 -0.93
C ARG A 27 19.75 -40.73 -2.38
N SER A 28 18.94 -41.13 -3.36
CA SER A 28 19.25 -40.94 -4.78
C SER A 28 18.59 -39.68 -5.33
N LYS A 29 19.26 -38.98 -6.26
CA LYS A 29 18.77 -37.73 -6.87
C LYS A 29 18.70 -37.88 -8.39
N ALA A 30 17.55 -37.56 -8.96
CA ALA A 30 17.33 -37.50 -10.40
C ALA A 30 17.14 -36.03 -10.81
N ILE A 31 18.08 -35.50 -11.60
CA ILE A 31 18.00 -34.15 -12.16
C ILE A 31 17.06 -34.18 -13.36
N LEU A 32 16.12 -33.24 -13.41
CA LEU A 32 15.17 -33.13 -14.51
C LEU A 32 15.81 -32.47 -15.71
N ASN A 33 15.48 -32.96 -16.90
CA ASN A 33 16.04 -32.45 -18.14
C ASN A 33 15.21 -31.26 -18.64
N ALA A 34 15.88 -30.22 -19.11
CA ALA A 34 15.23 -29.03 -19.67
C ALA A 34 14.61 -29.26 -21.06
N THR A 35 15.17 -30.17 -21.86
CA THR A 35 14.80 -30.35 -23.27
C THR A 35 14.04 -31.65 -23.53
N ASN A 36 14.30 -32.70 -22.75
CA ASN A 36 13.72 -34.02 -22.98
C ASN A 36 12.52 -34.29 -22.04
N SER A 37 11.32 -33.94 -22.51
CA SER A 37 10.06 -34.16 -21.79
C SER A 37 9.71 -35.63 -21.61
N GLN A 38 10.08 -36.52 -22.55
CA GLN A 38 9.83 -37.96 -22.44
C GLN A 38 10.59 -38.60 -21.27
N ARG A 39 11.83 -38.16 -21.03
CA ARG A 39 12.63 -38.59 -19.87
C ARG A 39 12.00 -38.14 -18.56
N ASN A 40 11.53 -36.89 -18.49
CA ASN A 40 10.83 -36.39 -17.31
C ASN A 40 9.52 -37.16 -17.07
N TYR A 41 8.79 -37.50 -18.13
CA TYR A 41 7.58 -38.31 -18.05
C TYR A 41 7.84 -39.75 -17.55
N ALA A 42 8.96 -40.35 -17.93
CA ALA A 42 9.38 -41.64 -17.38
C ALA A 42 9.68 -41.55 -15.86
N ILE A 43 10.27 -40.44 -15.40
CA ILE A 43 10.45 -40.16 -13.97
C ILE A 43 9.10 -40.01 -13.27
N CYS A 44 8.13 -39.31 -13.88
CA CYS A 44 6.76 -39.23 -13.35
C CYS A 44 6.13 -40.62 -13.18
N LYS A 45 6.22 -41.49 -14.19
CA LYS A 45 5.70 -42.86 -14.12
C LYS A 45 6.35 -43.65 -12.99
N ARG A 46 7.66 -43.51 -12.79
CA ARG A 46 8.39 -44.15 -11.69
C ARG A 46 7.91 -43.70 -10.32
N ILE A 47 7.56 -42.42 -10.17
CA ILE A 47 7.01 -41.88 -8.91
C ILE A 47 5.64 -42.50 -8.60
N LEU A 48 4.80 -42.79 -9.62
CA LEU A 48 3.49 -43.43 -9.44
C LEU A 48 3.57 -44.92 -9.15
N SER A 49 4.56 -45.60 -9.72
CA SER A 49 4.68 -47.05 -9.64
C SER A 49 5.29 -47.56 -8.35
N GLN A 50 5.95 -46.71 -7.57
CA GLN A 50 6.58 -47.12 -6.30
C GLN A 50 5.61 -46.97 -5.13
N ASP A 51 5.50 -48.01 -4.29
CA ASP A 51 4.84 -47.96 -2.97
C ASP A 51 5.54 -46.97 -2.00
N SER A 52 6.74 -46.49 -2.36
CA SER A 52 7.58 -45.59 -1.55
C SER A 52 7.27 -44.11 -1.75
N VAL A 53 6.00 -43.74 -1.87
CA VAL A 53 5.56 -42.33 -1.96
C VAL A 53 6.06 -41.52 -0.76
N GLU A 54 6.23 -42.15 0.41
CA GLU A 54 6.64 -41.50 1.66
C GLU A 54 8.06 -40.89 1.64
N ASN A 55 8.96 -41.36 0.77
CA ASN A 55 10.36 -40.91 0.73
C ASN A 55 10.76 -40.16 -0.54
N THR A 56 9.81 -39.81 -1.41
CA THR A 56 10.08 -39.05 -2.63
C THR A 56 9.84 -37.56 -2.41
N LYS A 57 10.86 -36.73 -2.63
CA LYS A 57 10.79 -35.26 -2.52
C LYS A 57 11.02 -34.62 -3.88
N ILE A 58 10.10 -33.78 -4.32
CA ILE A 58 10.20 -33.03 -5.58
C ILE A 58 10.58 -31.60 -5.24
N ARG A 59 11.73 -31.13 -5.75
CA ARG A 59 12.17 -29.74 -5.59
C ARG A 59 11.51 -28.88 -6.66
N ARG A 60 10.26 -28.51 -6.42
CA ARG A 60 9.49 -27.58 -7.27
C ARG A 60 10.06 -26.17 -7.22
N HIS A 61 9.76 -25.38 -8.23
CA HIS A 61 9.99 -23.93 -8.22
C HIS A 61 9.17 -23.25 -7.12
N LEU A 62 9.60 -22.04 -6.77
CA LEU A 62 8.81 -21.10 -5.97
C LEU A 62 7.48 -20.81 -6.71
N LEU A 63 6.38 -20.76 -5.97
CA LEU A 63 5.03 -20.54 -6.52
C LEU A 63 4.36 -19.31 -5.90
N ASN A 64 3.29 -18.85 -6.53
CA ASN A 64 2.42 -17.82 -5.96
C ASN A 64 1.87 -18.28 -4.61
N GLY A 65 1.92 -17.40 -3.61
CA GLY A 65 1.45 -17.71 -2.26
C GLY A 65 2.47 -18.41 -1.36
N ASP A 66 3.62 -18.88 -1.88
CA ASP A 66 4.75 -19.24 -1.01
C ASP A 66 5.23 -18.02 -0.21
N VAL A 67 5.79 -18.25 0.97
CA VAL A 67 6.36 -17.17 1.79
C VAL A 67 7.86 -17.04 1.57
N VAL A 68 8.33 -15.80 1.48
CA VAL A 68 9.75 -15.45 1.51
C VAL A 68 9.98 -14.40 2.60
N LEU A 69 11.09 -14.50 3.32
CA LEU A 69 11.51 -13.50 4.29
C LEU A 69 12.38 -12.47 3.56
N MET A 70 11.87 -11.26 3.43
CA MET A 70 12.59 -10.14 2.82
C MET A 70 13.33 -9.35 3.89
N ASN A 71 14.59 -9.03 3.63
CA ASN A 71 15.48 -8.27 4.52
C ASN A 71 16.21 -7.16 3.75
N ARG A 72 16.31 -5.96 4.33
CA ARG A 72 17.18 -4.88 3.86
C ARG A 72 18.29 -4.63 4.89
N GLN A 73 19.54 -4.63 4.45
CA GLN A 73 20.69 -4.35 5.32
C GLN A 73 20.90 -2.83 5.46
N PRO A 74 21.33 -2.33 6.64
CA PRO A 74 21.51 -3.05 7.90
C PRO A 74 20.17 -3.34 8.62
N THR A 75 20.05 -4.52 9.23
CA THR A 75 18.83 -4.94 9.95
C THR A 75 18.84 -4.37 11.38
N LEU A 76 18.32 -3.15 11.56
CA LEU A 76 18.35 -2.46 12.86
C LEU A 76 17.24 -2.86 13.83
N HIS A 77 16.14 -3.39 13.31
CA HIS A 77 14.94 -3.68 14.08
C HIS A 77 14.15 -4.82 13.46
N ARG A 78 13.28 -5.48 14.26
CA ARG A 78 12.50 -6.65 13.81
C ARG A 78 11.72 -6.40 12.50
N PRO A 79 11.05 -5.25 12.27
CA PRO A 79 10.38 -4.98 11.00
C PRO A 79 11.29 -4.86 9.77
N SER A 80 12.62 -4.80 9.93
CA SER A 80 13.56 -4.88 8.81
C SER A 80 13.67 -6.28 8.20
N ILE A 81 13.08 -7.31 8.82
CA ILE A 81 12.91 -8.64 8.24
C ILE A 81 11.47 -9.11 8.40
N MET A 82 10.75 -9.28 7.28
CA MET A 82 9.34 -9.68 7.31
C MET A 82 9.04 -10.70 6.22
N GLY A 83 8.04 -11.54 6.49
CA GLY A 83 7.48 -12.50 5.56
C GLY A 83 6.52 -11.84 4.58
N HIS A 84 6.77 -12.05 3.29
CA HIS A 84 5.92 -11.63 2.18
C HIS A 84 5.41 -12.84 1.42
N ARG A 85 4.17 -12.75 0.95
CA ARG A 85 3.61 -13.74 0.02
C ARG A 85 4.17 -13.45 -1.38
N VAL A 86 4.71 -14.48 -2.01
CA VAL A 86 5.30 -14.38 -3.34
C VAL A 86 4.20 -14.19 -4.37
N ARG A 87 4.42 -13.22 -5.26
CA ARG A 87 3.69 -13.07 -6.51
C ARG A 87 4.70 -13.04 -7.66
N ILE A 88 4.67 -14.07 -8.49
CA ILE A 88 5.55 -14.24 -9.62
C ILE A 88 5.01 -13.40 -10.77
N LEU A 89 5.85 -12.49 -11.24
CA LEU A 89 5.56 -11.62 -12.36
C LEU A 89 6.26 -12.18 -13.61
N PRO A 90 5.57 -12.37 -14.74
CA PRO A 90 6.17 -12.97 -15.94
C PRO A 90 7.33 -12.15 -16.53
N LYS A 91 7.36 -10.84 -16.26
CA LYS A 91 8.37 -9.91 -16.76
C LYS A 91 8.93 -9.11 -15.60
N GLY A 92 10.26 -8.98 -15.57
CA GLY A 92 11.00 -8.20 -14.59
C GLY A 92 12.37 -8.82 -14.33
N ARG A 93 13.36 -7.97 -14.02
CA ARG A 93 14.69 -8.40 -13.56
C ARG A 93 14.97 -7.97 -12.12
N THR A 94 14.00 -7.34 -11.47
CA THR A 94 14.11 -6.76 -10.12
C THR A 94 12.99 -7.27 -9.24
N ILE A 95 13.23 -7.29 -7.93
CA ILE A 95 12.19 -7.56 -6.93
C ILE A 95 11.27 -6.33 -6.89
N ARG A 96 9.95 -6.55 -6.91
CA ARG A 96 8.95 -5.49 -6.75
C ARG A 96 8.33 -5.55 -5.37
N LEU A 97 8.37 -4.44 -4.66
CA LEU A 97 7.79 -4.27 -3.33
C LEU A 97 6.74 -3.16 -3.35
N HIS A 98 5.67 -3.31 -2.58
CA HIS A 98 4.65 -2.28 -2.44
C HIS A 98 5.12 -1.12 -1.54
N TYR A 99 4.83 0.13 -1.94
CA TYR A 99 5.25 1.36 -1.25
C TYR A 99 4.92 1.39 0.24
N ALA A 100 3.80 0.76 0.63
CA ALA A 100 3.36 0.74 2.02
C ALA A 100 4.35 0.08 2.99
N ASN A 101 5.23 -0.79 2.50
CA ASN A 101 6.23 -1.49 3.32
C ASN A 101 7.59 -0.78 3.33
N CYS A 102 7.80 0.24 2.50
CA CYS A 102 9.10 0.90 2.35
C CYS A 102 9.59 1.52 3.65
N LYS A 103 8.69 2.12 4.45
CA LYS A 103 9.03 2.70 5.75
C LYS A 103 9.60 1.67 6.72
N SER A 104 9.09 0.44 6.73
CA SER A 104 9.59 -0.63 7.60
C SER A 104 11.02 -1.07 7.26
N TYR A 105 11.38 -0.98 5.98
CA TYR A 105 12.74 -1.30 5.50
C TYR A 105 13.66 -0.07 5.44
N ASN A 106 13.11 1.13 5.64
CA ASN A 106 13.77 2.40 5.33
C ASN A 106 14.29 2.44 3.88
N ALA A 107 13.50 1.95 2.93
CA ALA A 107 13.82 1.86 1.50
C ALA A 107 13.19 3.00 0.71
N ASP A 108 13.85 3.47 -0.36
CA ASP A 108 13.42 4.60 -1.19
C ASP A 108 13.46 4.35 -2.71
N PHE A 109 13.87 3.16 -3.15
CA PHE A 109 13.93 2.72 -4.56
C PHE A 109 14.94 3.47 -5.45
N ASP A 110 16.04 3.96 -4.88
CA ASP A 110 17.10 4.64 -5.63
C ASP A 110 18.20 3.70 -6.19
N GLY A 111 18.10 2.40 -5.93
CA GLY A 111 19.15 1.41 -6.24
C GLY A 111 19.36 0.36 -5.14
N ASP A 112 18.62 0.48 -4.03
CA ASP A 112 18.60 -0.48 -2.92
C ASP A 112 18.56 -1.96 -3.33
N GLU A 113 19.42 -2.75 -2.65
CA GLU A 113 19.40 -4.21 -2.71
C GLU A 113 18.72 -4.81 -1.47
N MET A 114 17.99 -5.90 -1.67
CA MET A 114 17.33 -6.64 -0.60
C MET A 114 17.57 -8.14 -0.75
N ASN A 115 17.73 -8.81 0.39
CA ASN A 115 17.86 -10.26 0.44
C ASN A 115 16.48 -10.91 0.55
N ALA A 116 16.27 -11.99 -0.20
CA ALA A 116 15.08 -12.83 -0.14
C ALA A 116 15.46 -14.23 0.35
N HIS A 117 15.08 -14.56 1.58
CA HIS A 117 15.33 -15.87 2.16
C HIS A 117 14.09 -16.75 1.97
N PHE A 118 14.24 -17.93 1.35
CA PHE A 118 13.14 -18.85 1.09
C PHE A 118 13.17 -20.05 2.08
N PRO A 119 12.26 -20.10 3.07
CA PRO A 119 12.18 -21.21 4.02
C PRO A 119 11.96 -22.56 3.32
N GLN A 120 12.70 -23.58 3.75
CA GLN A 120 12.72 -24.90 3.09
C GLN A 120 11.85 -25.98 3.75
N ASN A 121 11.27 -25.71 4.92
CA ASN A 121 10.44 -26.65 5.67
C ASN A 121 9.08 -26.05 6.02
N GLU A 122 8.11 -26.91 6.34
CA GLU A 122 6.74 -26.46 6.67
C GLU A 122 6.67 -25.66 7.98
N ILE A 123 7.55 -25.94 8.94
CA ILE A 123 7.63 -25.18 10.19
C ILE A 123 8.03 -23.72 9.89
N GLY A 124 9.11 -23.51 9.14
CA GLY A 124 9.56 -22.17 8.76
C GLY A 124 8.57 -21.46 7.83
N ARG A 125 7.84 -22.20 6.98
CA ARG A 125 6.72 -21.64 6.21
C ARG A 125 5.61 -21.17 7.14
N SER A 126 5.20 -21.97 8.12
CA SER A 126 4.18 -21.61 9.11
C SER A 126 4.56 -20.37 9.89
N GLU A 127 5.79 -20.28 10.40
CA GLU A 127 6.29 -19.08 11.09
C GLU A 127 6.31 -17.85 10.18
N GLY A 128 6.73 -18.02 8.91
CA GLY A 128 6.69 -16.95 7.92
C GLY A 128 5.29 -16.42 7.63
N TYR A 129 4.29 -17.31 7.56
CA TYR A 129 2.90 -16.94 7.31
C TYR A 129 2.22 -16.31 8.53
N ASN A 130 2.51 -16.83 9.72
CA ASN A 130 1.68 -16.56 10.91
C ASN A 130 2.36 -15.66 11.94
N ILE A 131 3.68 -15.63 12.01
CA ILE A 131 4.43 -14.84 13.01
C ILE A 131 5.11 -13.67 12.32
N SER A 132 6.01 -13.96 11.38
CA SER A 132 6.88 -12.96 10.75
C SER A 132 6.21 -12.22 9.59
N SER A 133 4.96 -12.52 9.25
CA SER A 133 4.27 -11.88 8.13
C SER A 133 4.21 -10.37 8.30
N CYS A 134 4.40 -9.63 7.19
CA CYS A 134 4.25 -8.16 7.17
C CYS A 134 2.89 -7.69 7.72
N VAL A 135 1.85 -8.51 7.61
CA VAL A 135 0.50 -8.25 8.13
C VAL A 135 0.49 -8.07 9.66
N ASN A 136 1.37 -8.78 10.36
CA ASN A 136 1.48 -8.73 11.83
C ASN A 136 2.43 -7.63 12.32
N HIS A 137 3.16 -7.00 11.42
CA HIS A 137 4.14 -5.96 11.71
C HIS A 137 3.62 -4.56 11.32
N PHE A 138 2.29 -4.38 11.41
CA PHE A 138 1.65 -3.09 11.15
C PHE A 138 2.06 -2.02 12.18
N LEU A 139 2.23 -2.41 13.44
CA LEU A 139 2.62 -1.52 14.54
C LEU A 139 4.11 -1.64 14.87
N SER A 140 4.73 -0.50 15.18
CA SER A 140 6.08 -0.40 15.70
C SER A 140 6.17 -0.96 17.13
N PRO A 141 7.09 -1.89 17.43
CA PRO A 141 7.29 -2.36 18.80
C PRO A 141 7.80 -1.28 19.76
N LYS A 142 8.38 -0.19 19.25
CA LYS A 142 8.97 0.89 20.07
C LYS A 142 7.91 1.74 20.75
N ASP A 143 6.90 2.15 19.99
CA ASP A 143 5.94 3.18 20.37
C ASP A 143 4.50 2.85 19.98
N GLY A 144 4.24 1.64 19.49
CA GLY A 144 2.90 1.19 19.10
C GLY A 144 2.31 1.95 17.91
N LYS A 145 3.09 2.77 17.19
CA LYS A 145 2.59 3.56 16.07
C LYS A 145 2.58 2.76 14.77
N PRO A 146 1.64 3.03 13.85
CA PRO A 146 1.64 2.42 12.53
C PRO A 146 2.95 2.65 11.74
N LEU A 147 3.47 1.57 11.16
CA LEU A 147 4.61 1.58 10.23
C LEU A 147 4.14 1.55 8.78
N THR A 148 3.10 0.77 8.49
CA THR A 148 2.55 0.60 7.15
C THR A 148 1.53 1.69 6.83
N GLY A 149 1.57 2.23 5.62
CA GLY A 149 0.59 3.20 5.12
C GLY A 149 0.92 3.66 3.71
N LEU A 150 -0.04 4.22 2.99
CA LEU A 150 0.24 4.80 1.67
C LEU A 150 1.03 6.11 1.82
N ILE A 151 1.69 6.55 0.75
CA ILE A 151 2.56 7.74 0.73
C ILE A 151 2.40 8.52 -0.59
N GLN A 152 2.94 9.73 -0.68
CA GLN A 152 3.09 10.47 -1.96
C GLN A 152 1.79 10.55 -2.79
N ASP A 153 1.76 10.01 -4.01
CA ASP A 153 0.65 10.11 -4.97
C ASP A 153 -0.68 9.60 -4.42
N TYR A 154 -0.65 8.58 -3.56
CA TYR A 154 -1.85 8.09 -2.89
C TYR A 154 -2.48 9.17 -2.00
N MET A 155 -1.68 10.06 -1.39
CA MET A 155 -2.17 11.18 -0.59
C MET A 155 -2.88 12.21 -1.44
N VAL A 156 -2.25 12.56 -2.57
CA VAL A 156 -2.83 13.50 -3.53
C VAL A 156 -4.14 12.96 -4.07
N SER A 157 -4.15 11.70 -4.51
CA SER A 157 -5.34 11.04 -5.03
C SER A 157 -6.43 10.90 -3.98
N GLY A 158 -6.11 10.50 -2.75
CA GLY A 158 -7.08 10.39 -1.66
C GLY A 158 -7.76 11.74 -1.35
N PHE A 159 -6.97 12.81 -1.27
CA PHE A 159 -7.50 14.16 -1.05
C PHE A 159 -8.38 14.58 -2.23
N MET A 160 -7.85 14.45 -3.44
CA MET A 160 -8.56 14.74 -4.68
C MET A 160 -9.87 13.96 -4.78
N MET A 161 -9.87 12.66 -4.46
CA MET A 161 -11.05 11.81 -4.50
C MET A 161 -12.14 12.29 -3.53
N THR A 162 -11.75 12.75 -2.34
CA THR A 162 -12.69 13.03 -1.25
C THR A 162 -13.03 14.50 -1.07
N VAL A 163 -12.39 15.39 -1.84
CA VAL A 163 -12.73 16.82 -1.90
C VAL A 163 -14.23 17.01 -2.19
N ARG A 164 -14.83 18.04 -1.60
CA ARG A 164 -16.22 18.43 -1.87
C ARG A 164 -16.40 18.76 -3.37
N ASP A 165 -17.63 18.60 -3.85
CA ASP A 165 -18.03 18.88 -5.24
C ASP A 165 -17.32 18.02 -6.31
N ARG A 166 -16.67 16.92 -5.90
CA ARG A 166 -16.21 15.90 -6.82
C ARG A 166 -17.31 14.90 -7.14
N PHE A 167 -17.88 15.07 -8.32
CA PHE A 167 -18.87 14.15 -8.89
C PHE A 167 -18.24 13.24 -9.95
N ILE A 168 -18.71 12.00 -9.96
CA ILE A 168 -18.17 10.91 -10.76
C ILE A 168 -19.35 10.20 -11.42
N THR A 169 -19.23 9.92 -12.72
CA THR A 169 -20.30 9.24 -13.48
C THR A 169 -20.41 7.77 -13.09
N LYS A 170 -21.55 7.14 -13.38
CA LYS A 170 -21.77 5.71 -13.12
C LYS A 170 -20.65 4.82 -13.65
N GLN A 171 -20.19 5.08 -14.88
CA GLN A 171 -19.16 4.28 -15.54
C GLN A 171 -17.80 4.39 -14.82
N GLN A 172 -17.41 5.61 -14.44
CA GLN A 172 -16.19 5.84 -13.70
C GLN A 172 -16.25 5.21 -12.30
N TYR A 173 -17.37 5.39 -11.59
CA TYR A 173 -17.60 4.77 -10.27
C TYR A 173 -17.44 3.25 -10.34
N GLN A 174 -18.18 2.58 -11.23
CA GLN A 174 -18.13 1.12 -11.37
C GLN A 174 -16.73 0.62 -11.76
N LYS A 175 -16.04 1.33 -12.65
CA LYS A 175 -14.69 0.96 -13.08
C LYS A 175 -13.65 1.11 -11.96
N ILE A 176 -13.71 2.17 -11.17
CA ILE A 176 -12.82 2.36 -10.01
C ILE A 176 -13.07 1.28 -8.96
N ILE A 177 -14.34 0.98 -8.65
CA ILE A 177 -14.68 -0.05 -7.66
C ILE A 177 -14.19 -1.43 -8.13
N TYR A 178 -14.47 -1.79 -9.40
CA TYR A 178 -14.07 -3.09 -9.95
C TYR A 178 -12.54 -3.26 -10.03
N SER A 179 -11.80 -2.21 -10.41
CA SER A 179 -10.33 -2.26 -10.46
C SER A 179 -9.68 -2.31 -9.07
N SER A 180 -10.41 -1.90 -8.03
CA SER A 180 -9.91 -1.88 -6.65
C SER A 180 -10.19 -3.19 -5.91
N LEU A 181 -11.36 -3.80 -6.14
CA LEU A 181 -11.83 -5.01 -5.47
C LEU A 181 -11.53 -6.30 -6.25
N VAL A 182 -10.36 -6.40 -6.87
CA VAL A 182 -9.97 -7.58 -7.69
C VAL A 182 -9.96 -8.90 -6.91
N GLU A 183 -9.77 -8.82 -5.59
CA GLU A 183 -9.61 -9.97 -4.68
C GLU A 183 -10.90 -10.28 -3.89
N THR A 184 -12.05 -9.74 -4.29
CA THR A 184 -13.34 -10.05 -3.65
C THR A 184 -14.03 -11.21 -4.35
N ASP A 185 -14.31 -12.26 -3.60
CA ASP A 185 -15.01 -13.46 -4.09
C ASP A 185 -16.55 -13.38 -3.89
N HIS A 186 -17.07 -12.21 -3.49
CA HIS A 186 -18.49 -11.98 -3.24
C HIS A 186 -19.05 -10.87 -4.13
N LEU A 187 -20.38 -10.80 -4.20
CA LEU A 187 -21.09 -9.75 -4.94
C LEU A 187 -20.78 -8.39 -4.32
N VAL A 188 -20.21 -7.48 -5.12
CA VAL A 188 -19.87 -6.13 -4.69
C VAL A 188 -21.15 -5.33 -4.42
N LEU A 189 -21.28 -4.83 -3.20
CA LEU A 189 -22.36 -3.94 -2.77
C LEU A 189 -22.02 -2.51 -3.19
N CYS A 190 -22.82 -1.93 -4.08
CA CYS A 190 -22.66 -0.55 -4.54
C CYS A 190 -23.68 0.37 -3.85
N LEU A 191 -23.29 1.63 -3.63
CA LEU A 191 -24.18 2.65 -3.07
C LEU A 191 -25.05 3.29 -4.16
N PRO A 192 -26.25 3.78 -3.82
CA PRO A 192 -27.05 4.59 -4.74
C PRO A 192 -26.34 5.92 -5.05
N PRO A 193 -26.61 6.54 -6.21
CA PRO A 193 -26.01 7.82 -6.57
C PRO A 193 -26.46 8.93 -5.61
N ALA A 194 -25.55 9.84 -5.28
CA ALA A 194 -25.85 11.02 -4.48
C ALA A 194 -26.78 12.00 -5.20
N ILE A 195 -26.63 12.12 -6.53
CA ILE A 195 -27.50 12.93 -7.38
C ILE A 195 -28.21 12.01 -8.36
N GLN A 196 -29.54 12.07 -8.40
CA GLN A 196 -30.35 11.23 -9.29
C GLN A 196 -30.79 11.94 -10.58
N LYS A 197 -30.90 13.27 -10.55
CA LYS A 197 -31.31 14.09 -11.70
C LYS A 197 -30.43 15.35 -11.76
N PRO A 198 -30.10 15.88 -12.95
CA PRO A 198 -30.50 15.40 -14.28
C PRO A 198 -29.73 14.13 -14.74
N GLU A 199 -28.58 13.86 -14.14
CA GLU A 199 -27.76 12.67 -14.39
C GLU A 199 -27.47 11.94 -13.07
N LEU A 200 -27.25 10.62 -13.15
CA LEU A 200 -26.82 9.81 -12.01
C LEU A 200 -25.34 10.07 -11.70
N LEU A 201 -25.08 10.76 -10.59
CA LEU A 201 -23.73 11.10 -10.15
C LEU A 201 -23.46 10.57 -8.75
N TRP A 202 -22.26 10.03 -8.57
CA TRP A 202 -21.72 9.60 -7.28
C TRP A 202 -20.70 10.62 -6.80
N THR A 203 -20.57 10.76 -5.48
CA THR A 203 -19.47 11.55 -4.91
C THR A 203 -18.24 10.68 -4.77
N GLY A 204 -17.05 11.28 -4.77
CA GLY A 204 -15.84 10.49 -4.51
C GLY A 204 -15.76 9.95 -3.06
N LYS A 205 -16.46 10.57 -2.09
CA LYS A 205 -16.65 10.01 -0.74
C LYS A 205 -17.46 8.68 -0.76
N GLN A 206 -18.41 8.54 -1.69
CA GLN A 206 -19.15 7.28 -1.87
C GLN A 206 -18.26 6.15 -2.40
N ILE A 207 -17.20 6.44 -3.16
CA ILE A 207 -16.21 5.42 -3.56
C ILE A 207 -15.58 4.81 -2.31
N ILE A 208 -15.04 5.66 -1.43
CA ILE A 208 -14.42 5.22 -0.18
C ILE A 208 -15.40 4.41 0.67
N SER A 209 -16.63 4.90 0.82
CA SER A 209 -17.71 4.22 1.56
C SER A 209 -17.98 2.82 1.01
N THR A 210 -18.07 2.71 -0.32
CA THR A 210 -18.26 1.42 -1.02
C THR A 210 -17.09 0.48 -0.74
N LEU A 211 -15.85 0.96 -0.80
CA LEU A 211 -14.67 0.14 -0.53
C LEU A 211 -14.65 -0.32 0.94
N LEU A 212 -14.99 0.55 1.89
CA LEU A 212 -15.07 0.20 3.31
C LEU A 212 -16.10 -0.89 3.58
N ILE A 213 -17.31 -0.76 3.02
CA ILE A 213 -18.39 -1.74 3.18
C ILE A 213 -17.96 -3.11 2.65
N ASN A 214 -17.38 -3.18 1.45
CA ASN A 214 -16.97 -4.45 0.83
C ASN A 214 -15.66 -5.03 1.42
N CYS A 215 -14.84 -4.22 2.08
CA CYS A 215 -13.67 -4.68 2.82
C CYS A 215 -13.99 -5.12 4.26
N THR A 216 -15.15 -4.74 4.79
CA THR A 216 -15.59 -5.15 6.13
C THR A 216 -15.93 -6.65 6.09
N PRO A 217 -15.43 -7.46 7.03
CA PRO A 217 -15.74 -8.89 7.07
C PRO A 217 -17.25 -9.16 7.18
N HIS A 218 -17.72 -10.22 6.54
CA HIS A 218 -19.11 -10.67 6.69
C HIS A 218 -19.43 -10.93 8.17
N LEU A 219 -20.66 -10.58 8.59
CA LEU A 219 -21.15 -10.74 9.97
C LEU A 219 -20.51 -9.82 11.02
N LYS A 220 -19.75 -8.80 10.60
CA LYS A 220 -19.28 -7.73 11.47
C LYS A 220 -20.05 -6.44 11.21
N ASP A 221 -20.27 -5.67 12.27
CA ASP A 221 -20.85 -4.35 12.16
C ASP A 221 -19.93 -3.41 11.39
N PHE A 222 -20.51 -2.45 10.69
CA PHE A 222 -19.73 -1.47 9.94
C PHE A 222 -19.04 -0.46 10.85
N LEU A 223 -17.94 0.10 10.33
CA LEU A 223 -17.10 1.04 11.08
C LEU A 223 -17.86 2.33 11.42
N ASN A 224 -17.68 2.77 12.68
CA ASN A 224 -18.04 4.10 13.14
C ASN A 224 -16.77 4.78 13.69
N MET A 225 -16.41 5.95 13.17
CA MET A 225 -15.27 6.71 13.69
C MET A 225 -15.42 8.22 13.49
N GLN A 226 -14.74 8.95 14.36
CA GLN A 226 -14.55 10.39 14.28
C GLN A 226 -13.07 10.69 14.45
N GLY A 227 -12.56 11.69 13.72
CA GLY A 227 -11.17 12.08 13.81
C GLY A 227 -10.90 13.42 13.14
N LYS A 228 -9.62 13.77 13.03
CA LYS A 228 -9.17 15.02 12.42
C LYS A 228 -8.31 14.79 11.18
N CYS A 229 -8.52 15.65 10.20
CA CYS A 229 -7.68 15.81 9.03
C CYS A 229 -6.58 16.85 9.32
N LYS A 230 -5.52 16.81 8.54
CA LYS A 230 -4.43 17.78 8.53
C LYS A 230 -4.79 19.05 7.78
N VAL A 231 -5.67 18.94 6.78
CA VAL A 231 -6.12 20.09 5.99
C VAL A 231 -7.08 20.89 6.86
N VAL A 232 -6.61 22.04 7.33
CA VAL A 232 -7.35 22.91 8.24
C VAL A 232 -8.48 23.64 7.51
N GLU A 233 -9.54 23.97 8.26
CA GLU A 233 -10.74 24.62 7.75
C GLU A 233 -10.45 25.93 6.98
N LYS A 234 -9.47 26.73 7.44
CA LYS A 234 -9.08 28.00 6.81
C LYS A 234 -8.64 27.87 5.35
N LEU A 235 -8.22 26.69 4.90
CA LEU A 235 -7.85 26.45 3.50
C LEU A 235 -9.08 26.29 2.59
N TRP A 236 -10.25 26.05 3.17
CA TRP A 236 -11.52 25.89 2.47
C TRP A 236 -12.34 27.18 2.37
N SER A 237 -11.86 28.29 2.94
CA SER A 237 -12.57 29.57 3.07
C SER A 237 -13.07 30.20 1.75
N ASN A 238 -12.50 29.79 0.61
CA ASN A 238 -12.91 30.25 -0.72
C ASN A 238 -13.90 29.30 -1.41
N CYS A 239 -14.17 28.14 -0.82
CA CYS A 239 -15.29 27.28 -1.19
C CYS A 239 -16.53 27.79 -0.47
N THR A 240 -17.69 27.70 -1.10
CA THR A 240 -18.98 28.17 -0.55
C THR A 240 -19.08 27.80 0.93
N PRO A 241 -19.34 28.78 1.84
CA PRO A 241 -19.49 28.49 3.25
C PRO A 241 -20.54 27.40 3.38
N CYS A 242 -20.20 26.30 4.05
CA CYS A 242 -21.26 25.42 4.50
C CYS A 242 -22.09 26.26 5.46
N ALA A 243 -23.38 26.45 5.17
CA ALA A 243 -24.28 27.23 6.03
C ALA A 243 -24.38 26.64 7.44
N ASP A 244 -23.90 25.42 7.64
CA ASP A 244 -23.87 24.69 8.89
C ASP A 244 -22.47 24.72 9.52
N VAL A 245 -22.38 25.27 10.73
CA VAL A 245 -21.15 25.40 11.54
C VAL A 245 -20.54 24.03 11.88
N HIS A 246 -21.31 22.95 11.73
CA HIS A 246 -20.89 21.59 12.04
C HIS A 246 -20.32 20.80 10.84
N LEU A 247 -20.39 21.33 9.61
CA LEU A 247 -19.99 20.63 8.38
C LEU A 247 -18.64 21.12 7.83
N SER A 248 -17.58 20.76 8.55
CA SER A 248 -16.21 21.14 8.23
C SER A 248 -15.41 19.97 7.63
N GLU A 249 -14.63 20.22 6.57
CA GLU A 249 -13.80 19.19 5.92
C GLU A 249 -12.51 18.88 6.70
N ASP A 250 -12.27 19.57 7.82
CA ASP A 250 -11.14 19.33 8.73
C ASP A 250 -11.38 18.16 9.69
N ASN A 251 -12.63 17.71 9.83
CA ASN A 251 -13.01 16.57 10.66
C ASN A 251 -13.49 15.42 9.77
N ILE A 252 -13.07 14.20 10.12
CA ILE A 252 -13.55 13.00 9.46
C ILE A 252 -14.70 12.38 10.26
N LEU A 253 -15.78 12.02 9.57
CA LEU A 253 -16.91 11.29 10.14
C LEU A 253 -17.25 10.10 9.25
N ILE A 254 -17.09 8.90 9.80
CA ILE A 254 -17.56 7.67 9.19
C ILE A 254 -18.63 7.07 10.09
N ARG A 255 -19.81 6.79 9.52
CA ARG A 255 -20.92 6.16 10.22
C ARG A 255 -21.43 4.98 9.43
N ASN A 256 -21.54 3.83 10.08
CA ASN A 256 -21.95 2.58 9.47
C ASN A 256 -21.22 2.28 8.14
N GLY A 257 -19.91 2.54 8.09
CA GLY A 257 -19.08 2.29 6.90
C GLY A 257 -19.15 3.37 5.82
N GLU A 258 -20.01 4.38 5.97
CA GLU A 258 -20.13 5.49 5.03
C GLU A 258 -19.35 6.72 5.50
N LEU A 259 -18.53 7.27 4.60
CA LEU A 259 -17.80 8.52 4.79
C LEU A 259 -18.74 9.70 4.52
N LEU A 260 -19.19 10.34 5.59
CA LEU A 260 -20.13 11.45 5.53
C LEU A 260 -19.41 12.80 5.39
N MET A 261 -18.28 12.97 6.08
CA MET A 261 -17.57 14.25 6.18
C MET A 261 -16.06 14.05 6.21
N GLY A 262 -15.34 15.04 5.69
CA GLY A 262 -13.89 15.13 5.76
C GLY A 262 -13.16 14.59 4.53
N VAL A 263 -11.92 15.01 4.40
CA VAL A 263 -11.02 14.56 3.33
C VAL A 263 -10.06 13.48 3.79
N PHE A 264 -9.71 12.62 2.86
CA PHE A 264 -8.73 11.57 3.03
C PHE A 264 -7.34 12.17 2.83
N ASP A 265 -6.52 12.09 3.87
CA ASP A 265 -5.16 12.59 3.89
C ASP A 265 -4.20 11.60 4.58
N LYS A 266 -2.99 12.08 4.90
CA LYS A 266 -1.97 11.29 5.61
C LYS A 266 -2.43 10.79 6.98
N ASN A 267 -3.36 11.46 7.66
CA ASN A 267 -3.85 10.98 8.95
C ASN A 267 -4.68 9.70 8.79
N GLN A 268 -5.40 9.54 7.68
CA GLN A 268 -6.36 8.43 7.56
C GLN A 268 -5.74 7.13 7.06
N PHE A 269 -4.98 7.18 5.97
CA PHE A 269 -4.43 5.98 5.32
C PHE A 269 -2.90 6.01 5.17
N GLY A 270 -2.26 7.03 5.75
CA GLY A 270 -0.81 7.01 5.98
C GLY A 270 -0.45 6.26 7.26
N ALA A 271 0.86 6.19 7.55
CA ALA A 271 1.40 5.59 8.77
C ALA A 271 1.20 6.53 9.99
N SER A 272 -0.05 6.79 10.34
CA SER A 272 -0.48 7.75 11.37
C SER A 272 -1.32 7.06 12.44
N PRO A 273 -1.07 7.33 13.74
CA PRO A 273 -1.86 6.75 14.81
C PRO A 273 -3.30 7.27 14.79
N TYR A 274 -4.23 6.41 15.19
CA TYR A 274 -5.68 6.66 15.25
C TYR A 274 -6.34 7.09 13.92
N GLY A 275 -5.66 6.89 12.80
CA GLY A 275 -6.24 7.00 11.47
C GLY A 275 -7.18 5.86 11.14
N LEU A 276 -7.94 5.99 10.04
CA LEU A 276 -8.80 4.94 9.52
C LEU A 276 -8.13 3.56 9.50
N ILE A 277 -6.95 3.42 8.90
CA ILE A 277 -6.31 2.10 8.75
C ILE A 277 -5.90 1.52 10.11
N HIS A 278 -5.49 2.37 11.04
CA HIS A 278 -5.16 1.94 12.40
C HIS A 278 -6.40 1.46 13.16
N ILE A 279 -7.51 2.21 13.09
CA ILE A 279 -8.76 1.80 13.72
C ILE A 279 -9.32 0.53 13.08
N PHE A 280 -9.22 0.41 11.75
CA PHE A 280 -9.62 -0.78 11.02
C PHE A 280 -8.77 -2.01 11.38
N TYR A 281 -7.47 -1.80 11.62
CA TYR A 281 -6.56 -2.83 12.15
C TYR A 281 -7.00 -3.30 13.54
N GLU A 282 -7.35 -2.36 14.43
CA GLU A 282 -7.77 -2.69 15.80
C GLU A 282 -9.08 -3.47 15.83
N ILE A 283 -10.07 -3.07 15.02
CA ILE A 283 -11.42 -3.67 15.05
C ILE A 283 -11.49 -5.00 14.27
N TYR A 284 -10.87 -5.05 13.08
CA TYR A 284 -11.02 -6.20 12.16
C TYR A 284 -9.73 -7.02 11.96
N GLY A 285 -8.63 -6.60 12.55
CA GLY A 285 -7.34 -7.29 12.48
C GLY A 285 -6.49 -6.93 11.27
N GLY A 286 -5.23 -7.39 11.31
CA GLY A 286 -4.20 -7.03 10.34
C GLY A 286 -4.51 -7.43 8.90
N HIS A 287 -5.12 -8.59 8.68
CA HIS A 287 -5.41 -9.06 7.33
C HIS A 287 -6.42 -8.14 6.62
N CYS A 288 -7.48 -7.75 7.34
CA CYS A 288 -8.52 -6.85 6.86
C CYS A 288 -7.96 -5.45 6.60
N ALA A 289 -7.13 -4.93 7.50
CA ALA A 289 -6.48 -3.62 7.32
C ALA A 289 -5.52 -3.58 6.12
N ASN A 290 -4.72 -4.62 5.92
CA ASN A 290 -3.83 -4.71 4.75
C ASN A 290 -4.60 -4.87 3.43
N LYS A 291 -5.72 -5.61 3.45
CA LYS A 291 -6.64 -5.70 2.31
C LYS A 291 -7.22 -4.33 1.98
N LEU A 292 -7.75 -3.62 2.98
CA LEU A 292 -8.29 -2.28 2.81
C LEU A 292 -7.23 -1.31 2.27
N LEU A 293 -6.01 -1.34 2.81
CA LEU A 293 -4.91 -0.51 2.34
C LEU A 293 -4.57 -0.77 0.87
N SER A 294 -4.52 -2.04 0.46
CA SER A 294 -4.26 -2.44 -0.93
C SER A 294 -5.39 -2.00 -1.87
N VAL A 295 -6.64 -2.15 -1.44
CA VAL A 295 -7.84 -1.73 -2.18
C VAL A 295 -7.87 -0.21 -2.36
N LEU A 296 -7.62 0.57 -1.30
CA LEU A 296 -7.53 2.03 -1.37
C LEU A 296 -6.37 2.49 -2.26
N GLY A 297 -5.23 1.81 -2.20
CA GLY A 297 -4.10 2.09 -3.08
C GLY A 297 -4.46 1.93 -4.57
N ARG A 298 -5.13 0.83 -4.92
CA ARG A 298 -5.62 0.60 -6.29
C ARG A 298 -6.65 1.64 -6.72
N ALA A 299 -7.58 2.02 -5.84
CA ALA A 299 -8.57 3.06 -6.12
C ALA A 299 -7.92 4.41 -6.42
N CYS A 300 -6.92 4.79 -5.61
CA CYS A 300 -6.16 6.02 -5.79
C CYS A 300 -5.42 6.04 -7.14
N ILE A 301 -4.76 4.94 -7.51
CA ILE A 301 -4.09 4.82 -8.81
C ILE A 301 -5.11 4.92 -9.95
N ALA A 302 -6.23 4.21 -9.84
CA ALA A 302 -7.26 4.21 -10.86
C ALA A 302 -7.82 5.62 -11.11
N LEU A 303 -8.02 6.41 -10.04
CA LEU A 303 -8.44 7.80 -10.19
C LEU A 303 -7.36 8.67 -10.86
N LEU A 304 -6.09 8.55 -10.44
CA LEU A 304 -5.00 9.32 -11.05
C LEU A 304 -4.80 9.02 -12.53
N GLN A 305 -5.09 7.80 -12.97
CA GLN A 305 -5.07 7.46 -14.39
C GLN A 305 -6.13 8.21 -15.21
N TYR A 306 -7.22 8.69 -14.58
CA TYR A 306 -8.23 9.53 -15.22
C TYR A 306 -7.90 11.01 -15.16
N THR A 307 -7.51 11.51 -13.99
CA THR A 307 -7.39 12.96 -13.76
C THR A 307 -5.98 13.47 -14.06
N GLY A 308 -4.96 12.62 -13.93
CA GLY A 308 -3.57 13.04 -13.83
C GLY A 308 -3.31 13.88 -12.57
N PHE A 309 -2.04 14.17 -12.31
CA PHE A 309 -1.59 15.19 -11.37
C PHE A 309 -0.23 15.70 -11.82
N SER A 310 0.01 17.00 -11.72
CA SER A 310 1.28 17.64 -12.04
C SER A 310 1.45 18.90 -11.21
N MET A 311 2.69 19.38 -11.12
CA MET A 311 3.05 20.63 -10.48
C MET A 311 3.94 21.42 -11.45
N GLY A 312 3.59 22.68 -11.71
CA GLY A 312 4.34 23.58 -12.56
C GLY A 312 5.13 24.62 -11.77
N VAL A 313 5.93 25.42 -12.49
CA VAL A 313 6.69 26.53 -11.87
C VAL A 313 5.76 27.53 -11.17
N HIS A 314 4.59 27.78 -11.75
CA HIS A 314 3.60 28.71 -11.19
C HIS A 314 3.11 28.30 -9.79
N ASP A 315 3.11 27.00 -9.45
CA ASP A 315 2.69 26.52 -8.13
C ASP A 315 3.73 26.82 -7.03
N VAL A 316 4.97 27.14 -7.43
CA VAL A 316 6.09 27.43 -6.52
C VAL A 316 6.36 28.94 -6.44
N VAL A 317 5.99 29.70 -7.48
CA VAL A 317 6.24 31.14 -7.54
C VAL A 317 5.36 31.88 -6.54
N CYS A 318 6.00 32.69 -5.69
CA CYS A 318 5.30 33.57 -4.76
C CYS A 318 4.49 34.63 -5.52
N ARG A 319 3.31 34.97 -4.98
CA ARG A 319 2.52 36.08 -5.50
C ARG A 319 3.30 37.40 -5.35
N PRO A 320 3.19 38.35 -6.30
CA PRO A 320 3.97 39.59 -6.26
C PRO A 320 3.84 40.37 -4.94
N GLU A 321 2.63 40.52 -4.42
CA GLU A 321 2.35 41.21 -3.14
C GLU A 321 3.04 40.53 -1.95
N SER A 322 2.99 39.20 -1.91
CA SER A 322 3.66 38.40 -0.87
C SER A 322 5.18 38.47 -1.01
N ASN A 323 5.70 38.57 -2.24
CA ASN A 323 7.14 38.68 -2.47
C ASN A 323 7.70 40.03 -2.01
N VAL A 324 6.97 41.13 -2.22
CA VAL A 324 7.35 42.46 -1.68
C VAL A 324 7.41 42.40 -0.15
N THR A 325 6.41 41.78 0.48
CA THR A 325 6.40 41.59 1.94
C THR A 325 7.60 40.77 2.42
N ARG A 326 7.92 39.67 1.71
CA ARG A 326 9.09 38.83 1.99
C ARG A 326 10.40 39.62 1.88
N GLU A 327 10.55 40.45 0.85
CA GLU A 327 11.74 41.27 0.64
C GLU A 327 11.93 42.30 1.75
N ASN A 328 10.86 42.98 2.17
CA ASN A 328 10.91 43.91 3.30
C ASN A 328 11.36 43.22 4.61
N LEU A 329 10.80 42.04 4.91
CA LEU A 329 11.19 41.28 6.10
C LEU A 329 12.67 40.84 6.07
N ILE A 330 13.20 40.49 4.89
CA ILE A 330 14.62 40.14 4.74
C ILE A 330 15.51 41.37 5.00
N LEU A 331 15.11 42.56 4.53
CA LEU A 331 15.83 43.80 4.78
C LEU A 331 15.82 44.18 6.26
N GLU A 332 14.67 44.05 6.94
CA GLU A 332 14.56 44.28 8.38
C GLU A 332 15.45 43.34 9.20
N SER A 333 15.52 42.05 8.82
CA SER A 333 16.41 41.07 9.46
C SER A 333 17.88 41.47 9.31
N ARG A 334 18.32 41.84 8.10
CA ARG A 334 19.71 42.27 7.86
C ARG A 334 20.09 43.51 8.67
N ASN A 335 19.17 44.47 8.77
CA ASN A 335 19.39 45.67 9.58
C ASN A 335 19.51 45.34 11.07
N SER A 336 18.78 44.32 11.54
CA SER A 336 18.86 43.84 12.92
C SER A 336 20.17 43.09 13.17
N ASP A 337 20.62 42.25 12.23
CA ASP A 337 21.88 41.53 12.31
C ASP A 337 23.08 42.49 12.31
N ASN A 338 23.05 43.54 11.48
CA ASN A 338 24.09 44.57 11.46
C ASN A 338 24.18 45.33 12.78
N LYS A 339 23.03 45.68 13.38
CA LYS A 339 23.00 46.28 14.73
C LYS A 339 23.58 45.33 15.78
N LEU A 340 23.30 44.03 15.67
CA LEU A 340 23.81 43.03 16.61
C LEU A 340 25.34 42.84 16.45
N LEU A 341 25.84 42.83 15.21
CA LEU A 341 27.28 42.79 14.91
C LEU A 341 28.01 44.01 15.47
N GLN A 342 27.42 45.22 15.35
CA GLN A 342 27.97 46.43 15.96
C GLN A 342 28.05 46.32 17.49
N VAL A 343 27.01 45.76 18.14
CA VAL A 343 26.97 45.60 19.60
C VAL A 343 27.94 44.51 20.09
N VAL A 344 28.09 43.41 19.36
CA VAL A 344 28.89 42.25 19.79
C VAL A 344 30.37 42.42 19.46
N PHE A 345 30.70 42.96 18.29
CA PHE A 345 32.08 43.06 17.80
C PHE A 345 32.65 44.48 17.83
N GLY A 346 31.86 45.48 18.24
CA GLY A 346 32.31 46.87 18.31
C GLY A 346 32.71 47.45 16.95
N ALA A 347 32.22 46.87 15.86
CA ALA A 347 32.52 47.36 14.52
C ALA A 347 31.77 48.68 14.29
N GLU A 348 32.49 49.80 14.35
CA GLU A 348 32.00 51.07 13.81
C GLU A 348 31.81 50.91 12.30
N ASN A 349 30.75 51.53 11.77
CA ASN A 349 30.47 51.48 10.34
C ASN A 349 31.63 52.12 9.58
N ASP A 350 32.48 51.32 8.95
CA ASP A 350 33.24 51.76 7.78
C ASP A 350 32.24 51.92 6.64
N THR A 351 31.56 53.07 6.65
CA THR A 351 30.99 53.67 5.45
C THR A 351 32.13 54.18 4.59
N ASP A 352 32.36 53.54 3.45
CA ASP A 352 32.60 54.18 2.15
C ASP A 352 32.23 53.23 1.00
#